data_AF-A0A951TRI6-F1
#
_entry.id   AF-A0A951TRI6-F1
#
_cell.length_a   1.000
_cell.length_b   1.000
_cell.length_c   1.000
_cell.angle_alpha   90.00
_cell.angle_beta   90.00
_cell.angle_gamma   90.00
#
_symmetry.space_group_name_H-M   'P 1'
#
loop_
_entity.id
_entity.type
_entity.pdbx_description
1 polymer ?
#
loop_
_entity_poly.entity_id
_entity_poly.type
_entity_poly.pdbx_seq_one_letter_code
_entity_poly.pdbx_strand_id
1 'polypeptide(L)'
;MSDLQQLDVPRRNGELAFDAPWQSRAFGMAAAVVETRFGKDWEPFRQELIRAVAADQERPYWESWTAALEGLLLSAGIVTAADLAAATAVQP
;
A
#
# COMPACT_ATOMS: atom_id res chain seq x y z
N MET A 1 5.83 16.01 -9.14
CA MET A 1 5.04 14.92 -9.75
C MET A 1 5.97 13.75 -10.15
N SER A 2 6.95 13.40 -9.32
CA SER A 2 8.03 12.46 -9.70
C SER A 2 8.16 11.24 -8.76
N ASP A 3 7.45 11.23 -7.64
CA ASP A 3 7.69 10.27 -6.55
C ASP A 3 7.08 8.89 -6.82
N LEU A 4 6.12 8.80 -7.76
CA LEU A 4 5.51 7.54 -8.20
C LEU A 4 6.36 6.77 -9.23
N GLN A 5 7.40 7.38 -9.80
CA GLN A 5 8.26 6.69 -10.78
C GLN A 5 9.20 5.68 -10.11
N GLN A 6 9.54 5.88 -8.83
CA GLN A 6 10.54 5.09 -8.10
C GLN A 6 9.97 3.89 -7.32
N LEU A 7 8.66 3.62 -7.43
CA LEU A 7 7.96 2.54 -6.69
C LEU A 7 7.77 1.24 -7.49
N ASP A 8 8.27 1.17 -8.72
CA ASP A 8 8.14 0.02 -9.62
C ASP A 8 6.72 -0.57 -9.68
N VAL A 9 5.72 0.33 -9.65
CA VAL A 9 4.31 -0.08 -9.68
C VAL A 9 4.00 -0.69 -11.05
N PRO A 10 3.32 -1.85 -11.13
CA PRO A 10 2.97 -2.51 -12.38
C PRO A 10 2.26 -1.53 -13.31
N ARG A 11 2.94 -1.20 -14.40
CA ARG A 11 2.40 -0.38 -15.48
C ARG A 11 2.11 -1.27 -16.67
N ARG A 12 0.92 -1.15 -17.25
CA ARG A 12 0.62 -1.65 -18.60
C ARG A 12 0.61 -0.44 -19.52
N ASN A 13 1.58 -0.36 -20.44
CA ASN A 13 1.74 0.77 -21.37
C ASN A 13 1.92 2.16 -20.69
N GLY A 14 2.49 2.21 -19.49
CA GLY A 14 2.75 3.48 -18.78
C GLY A 14 1.68 3.88 -17.75
N GLU A 15 0.53 3.21 -17.73
CA GLU A 15 -0.56 3.46 -16.77
C GLU A 15 -0.60 2.38 -15.68
N LEU A 16 -1.04 2.76 -14.47
CA LEU A 16 -1.31 1.84 -13.36
C LEU A 16 -2.26 0.73 -13.83
N ALA A 17 -1.76 -0.51 -13.88
CA ALA A 17 -2.56 -1.65 -14.27
C ALA A 17 -3.26 -2.23 -13.04
N PHE A 18 -4.59 -2.06 -12.99
CA PHE A 18 -5.44 -2.67 -11.98
C PHE A 18 -6.24 -3.81 -12.63
N ASP A 19 -6.01 -5.04 -12.18
CA ASP A 19 -6.75 -6.24 -12.60
C ASP A 19 -8.04 -6.43 -11.80
N ALA A 20 -8.19 -5.74 -10.67
CA ALA A 20 -9.39 -5.81 -9.83
C ALA A 20 -9.75 -4.46 -9.19
N PRO A 21 -11.05 -4.18 -8.93
CA PRO A 21 -11.51 -2.91 -8.37
C PRO A 21 -10.93 -2.56 -7.00
N TRP A 22 -10.46 -3.53 -6.22
CA TRP A 22 -9.87 -3.29 -4.90
C TRP A 22 -8.43 -2.74 -5.01
N GLN A 23 -7.71 -3.04 -6.10
CA GLN A 23 -6.32 -2.62 -6.28
C GLN A 23 -6.22 -1.11 -6.46
N SER A 24 -7.16 -0.52 -7.22
CA SER A 24 -7.25 0.94 -7.37
C SER A 24 -7.63 1.65 -6.07
N ARG A 25 -8.47 1.01 -5.23
CA ARG A 25 -8.82 1.52 -3.90
C ARG A 25 -7.60 1.49 -2.97
N ALA A 26 -6.87 0.39 -2.94
CA ALA A 26 -5.63 0.26 -2.15
C ALA A 26 -4.61 1.33 -2.55
N PHE A 27 -4.42 1.54 -3.86
CA PHE A 27 -3.58 2.61 -4.36
C PHE A 27 -4.04 4.00 -3.91
N GLY A 28 -5.33 4.30 -4.08
CA GLY A 28 -5.91 5.59 -3.69
C GLY A 28 -5.76 5.88 -2.19
N MET A 29 -5.95 4.86 -1.34
CA MET A 29 -5.74 4.99 0.11
C MET A 29 -4.27 5.25 0.46
N ALA A 30 -3.33 4.52 -0.13
CA ALA A 30 -1.90 4.75 0.11
C ALA A 30 -1.49 6.16 -0.34
N ALA A 31 -1.96 6.59 -1.52
CA ALA A 31 -1.68 7.93 -2.04
C ALA A 31 -2.23 9.02 -1.11
N ALA A 32 -3.46 8.87 -0.60
CA ALA A 32 -4.05 9.82 0.33
C ALA A 32 -3.27 9.89 1.66
N VAL A 33 -2.82 8.74 2.20
CA VAL A 33 -2.01 8.71 3.42
C VAL A 33 -0.66 9.38 3.19
N VAL A 34 0.02 9.06 2.08
CA VAL A 34 1.31 9.65 1.72
C VAL A 34 1.20 11.16 1.51
N GLU A 35 0.17 11.63 0.83
CA GLU A 35 -0.05 13.06 0.65
C GLU A 35 -0.34 13.78 1.97
N THR A 36 -1.21 13.22 2.81
CA THR A 36 -1.69 13.89 4.03
C THR A 36 -0.73 13.78 5.23
N ARG A 37 0.04 12.70 5.35
CA ARG A 37 0.91 12.44 6.51
C ARG A 37 2.39 12.61 6.21
N PHE A 38 2.79 12.41 4.96
CA PHE A 38 4.20 12.38 4.56
C PHE A 38 4.52 13.44 3.50
N GLY A 39 3.59 14.35 3.19
CA GLY A 39 3.86 15.47 2.28
C GLY A 39 4.24 15.03 0.87
N LYS A 40 3.66 13.91 0.39
CA LYS A 40 3.98 13.26 -0.89
C LYS A 40 5.31 12.49 -0.90
N ASP A 41 5.99 12.37 0.23
CA ASP A 41 7.13 11.48 0.37
C ASP A 41 6.67 10.01 0.43
N TRP A 42 7.00 9.26 -0.61
CA TRP A 42 6.69 7.85 -0.74
C TRP A 42 7.73 6.93 -0.10
N GLU A 43 8.85 7.46 0.39
CA GLU A 43 9.89 6.66 1.05
C GLU A 43 9.35 5.79 2.19
N PRO A 44 8.52 6.31 3.13
CA PRO A 44 7.99 5.49 4.22
C PRO A 44 7.15 4.31 3.71
N PHE A 45 6.31 4.55 2.70
CA PHE A 45 5.53 3.47 2.06
C PHE A 45 6.43 2.47 1.34
N ARG A 46 7.46 2.95 0.62
CA ARG A 46 8.41 2.08 -0.08
C ARG A 46 9.13 1.14 0.86
N GLN A 47 9.52 1.62 2.04
CA GLN A 47 10.16 0.79 3.07
C GLN A 47 9.20 -0.30 3.57
N GLU A 48 7.93 0.02 3.81
CA GLU A 48 6.94 -1.01 4.19
C GLU A 48 6.68 -2.00 3.05
N LEU A 49 6.68 -1.57 1.80
CA LEU A 49 6.53 -2.45 0.63
C LEU A 49 7.70 -3.41 0.47
N ILE A 50 8.93 -2.93 0.65
CA ILE A 50 10.13 -3.78 0.66
C ILE A 50 10.01 -4.85 1.75
N ARG A 51 9.58 -4.46 2.96
CA ARG A 51 9.37 -5.42 4.05
C ARG A 51 8.28 -6.44 3.73
N ALA A 52 7.15 -6.00 3.14
CA ALA A 52 6.05 -6.88 2.78
C ALA A 52 6.45 -7.93 1.73
N VAL A 53 7.17 -7.51 0.69
CA VAL A 53 7.69 -8.42 -0.35
C VAL A 53 8.79 -9.34 0.21
N ALA A 54 9.68 -8.83 1.07
CA ALA A 54 10.73 -9.64 1.69
C ALA A 54 10.17 -10.70 2.65
N ALA A 55 9.04 -10.41 3.32
CA ALA A 55 8.37 -11.35 4.20
C ALA A 55 7.72 -12.51 3.43
N ASP A 56 7.31 -12.30 2.18
CA ASP A 56 6.65 -13.28 1.34
C ASP A 56 6.85 -12.96 -0.15
N GLN A 57 7.86 -13.60 -0.74
CA GLN A 57 8.26 -13.34 -2.14
C GLN A 57 7.29 -13.93 -3.17
N GLU A 58 6.45 -14.90 -2.76
CA GLU A 58 5.45 -15.50 -3.64
C GLU A 58 4.11 -14.75 -3.61
N ARG A 59 3.94 -13.85 -2.62
CA ARG A 59 2.75 -13.01 -2.51
C ARG A 59 2.51 -12.18 -3.77
N PRO A 60 1.28 -12.17 -4.31
CA PRO A 60 0.91 -11.28 -5.40
C PRO A 60 1.23 -9.82 -5.07
N TYR A 61 1.79 -9.09 -6.03
CA TYR A 61 2.28 -7.72 -5.81
C TYR A 61 1.23 -6.78 -5.17
N TRP A 62 -0.02 -6.85 -5.63
CA TRP A 62 -1.09 -6.00 -5.08
C TRP A 62 -1.50 -6.39 -3.65
N GLU A 63 -1.30 -7.63 -3.24
CA GLU A 63 -1.49 -8.06 -1.86
C GLU A 63 -0.32 -7.60 -0.98
N SER A 64 0.91 -7.60 -1.51
CA SER A 64 2.07 -6.96 -0.86
C SER A 64 1.86 -5.46 -0.67
N TRP A 65 1.20 -4.79 -1.63
CA TRP A 65 0.79 -3.39 -1.50
C TRP A 65 -0.20 -3.15 -0.37
N THR A 66 -1.21 -4.00 -0.21
CA THR A 66 -2.16 -3.92 0.91
C THR A 66 -1.45 -4.11 2.24
N ALA A 67 -0.58 -5.12 2.35
CA ALA A 67 0.20 -5.35 3.57
C ALA A 67 1.14 -4.17 3.90
N ALA A 68 1.75 -3.55 2.88
CA ALA A 68 2.56 -2.35 3.05
C ALA A 68 1.73 -1.15 3.55
N LEU A 69 0.51 -0.99 3.03
CA LEU A 69 -0.42 0.04 3.48
C LEU A 69 -0.80 -0.16 4.95
N GLU A 70 -1.13 -1.38 5.36
CA GLU A 70 -1.42 -1.71 6.76
C GLU A 70 -0.22 -1.39 7.67
N GLY A 71 0.98 -1.79 7.27
CA GLY A 71 2.22 -1.44 7.97
C GLY A 71 2.44 0.06 8.09
N LEU A 72 2.16 0.82 7.03
CA LEU A 72 2.26 2.28 7.04
C LEU A 72 1.24 2.92 7.98
N LEU A 73 -0.01 2.44 7.98
CA LEU A 73 -1.06 2.96 8.85
C LEU A 73 -0.74 2.71 10.34
N LEU A 74 -0.16 1.55 10.66
CA LEU A 74 0.32 1.21 11.99
C LEU A 74 1.51 2.08 12.40
N SER A 75 2.52 2.22 11.54
CA SER A 75 3.72 3.00 11.86
C SER A 75 3.43 4.49 12.00
N ALA A 76 2.44 5.00 11.25
CA ALA A 76 1.94 6.37 11.38
C ALA A 76 0.97 6.57 12.57
N GLY A 77 0.61 5.50 13.30
CA GLY A 77 -0.33 5.54 14.42
C GLY A 77 -1.75 5.95 14.03
N ILE A 78 -2.14 5.72 12.77
CA ILE A 78 -3.47 6.08 12.24
C ILE A 78 -4.50 5.03 12.64
N VAL A 79 -4.07 3.76 12.69
CA VAL A 79 -4.86 2.62 13.14
C VAL A 79 -4.06 1.83 14.16
N THR A 80 -4.76 1.07 14.99
CA THR A 80 -4.15 0.06 15.86
C THR A 80 -4.22 -1.32 15.22
N ALA A 81 -3.41 -2.27 15.72
CA ALA A 81 -3.50 -3.67 15.28
C ALA A 81 -4.88 -4.28 15.56
N ALA A 82 -5.56 -3.81 16.61
CA ALA A 82 -6.93 -4.23 16.93
C ALA A 82 -7.95 -3.73 15.88
N ASP A 83 -7.79 -2.51 15.39
CA ASP A 83 -8.65 -1.95 14.34
C ASP A 83 -8.52 -2.74 13.02
N LEU A 84 -7.29 -3.11 12.67
CA LEU A 84 -7.03 -3.95 11.49
C LEU A 84 -7.64 -5.34 11.65
N ALA A 85 -7.42 -6.00 12.80
CA ALA A 85 -7.99 -7.31 13.07
C ALA A 85 -9.53 -7.30 12.99
N ALA A 86 -10.18 -6.23 13.47
CA ALA A 86 -11.63 -6.06 13.36
C ALA A 86 -12.09 -5.87 11.91
N ALA A 87 -11.32 -5.16 11.08
CA ALA A 87 -11.64 -4.94 9.67
C ALA A 87 -11.48 -6.22 8.82
N THR A 88 -10.48 -7.06 9.11
CA THR A 88 -10.28 -8.36 8.43
C THR A 88 -11.33 -9.39 8.84
N ALA A 89 -11.87 -9.31 10.06
CA ALA A 89 -12.92 -10.18 10.56
C ALA A 89 -14.30 -9.92 9.93
N VAL A 90 -14.50 -8.77 9.29
CA VAL A 90 -15.68 -8.50 8.45
C VAL A 90 -15.45 -9.11 7.07
N GLN A 91 -15.71 -10.42 6.98
CA GLN A 91 -15.94 -11.12 5.72
C GLN A 91 -17.40 -11.62 5.74
N PRO A 92 -18.22 -11.36 4.70
CA PRO A 92 -19.55 -11.96 4.58
C PRO A 92 -19.49 -13.47 4.37
#